data_AF-A0A1X7CXP6-F1
#
_entry.id   AF-A0A1X7CXP6-F1
#
_cell.length_a   1.000
_cell.length_b   1.000
_cell.length_c   1.000
_cell.angle_alpha   90.00
_cell.angle_beta   90.00
_cell.angle_gamma   90.00
#
_symmetry.space_group_name_H-M   'P 1'
#
loop_
_entity.id
_entity.type
_entity.pdbx_description
1 polymer ?
#
loop_
_entity_poly.entity_id
_entity_poly.type
_entity_poly.pdbx_seq_one_letter_code
_entity_poly.pdbx_strand_id
1 'polypeptide(L)'
;MWGYMKNIVKLIILLFLMCSFPASAHARSMEEERSMCIALNALAKSQCKEPVSYSYVGKQGDSVYIYNTFYGSKDKDFFCKVGDGEVTIISRDRLFHRSVVYSIDENDCGVIEYSAASCTDKRVVKCCFAKSEKEIKADKEVDFWHKPIPELLQEDQKKALENLQNRTVKSSETKPE
;
A
#
# COMPACT_ATOMS: atom_id res chain seq x y z
N MET A 1 -57.65 6.16 -9.30
CA MET A 1 -56.36 6.02 -10.06
C MET A 1 -55.33 7.12 -9.81
N TRP A 2 -55.63 8.22 -9.10
CA TRP A 2 -54.68 9.35 -8.91
C TRP A 2 -53.65 9.15 -7.77
N GLY A 3 -53.93 8.27 -6.81
CA GLY A 3 -53.04 8.00 -5.67
C GLY A 3 -51.82 7.12 -6.01
N TYR A 4 -51.93 6.24 -7.00
CA TYR A 4 -50.86 5.30 -7.36
C TYR A 4 -49.65 5.98 -8.01
N MET A 5 -49.88 7.04 -8.79
CA MET A 5 -48.79 7.79 -9.45
C MET A 5 -47.93 8.60 -8.47
N LYS A 6 -48.48 9.07 -7.34
CA LYS A 6 -47.71 9.84 -6.34
C LYS A 6 -46.66 8.99 -5.62
N ASN A 7 -46.92 7.71 -5.41
CA ASN A 7 -45.99 6.81 -4.73
C ASN A 7 -44.85 6.35 -5.65
N ILE A 8 -45.11 6.21 -6.95
CA ILE A 8 -44.09 5.85 -7.95
C ILE A 8 -43.08 6.98 -8.14
N VAL A 9 -43.54 8.24 -8.22
CA VAL A 9 -42.65 9.40 -8.36
C VAL A 9 -41.75 9.57 -7.12
N LYS A 10 -42.28 9.35 -5.91
CA LYS A 10 -41.47 9.37 -4.68
C LYS A 10 -40.41 8.26 -4.67
N LEU A 11 -40.73 7.06 -5.16
CA LEU A 11 -39.79 5.94 -5.21
C LEU A 11 -38.64 6.20 -6.20
N ILE A 12 -38.94 6.80 -7.35
CA ILE A 12 -37.93 7.13 -8.38
C ILE A 12 -36.98 8.22 -7.90
N ILE A 13 -37.49 9.25 -7.20
CA ILE A 13 -36.65 10.32 -6.61
C ILE A 13 -35.73 9.76 -5.51
N LEU A 14 -36.22 8.82 -4.68
CA LEU A 14 -35.42 8.18 -3.64
C LEU A 14 -34.34 7.25 -4.21
N LEU A 15 -34.61 6.57 -5.33
CA LEU A 15 -33.62 5.77 -6.05
C LEU A 15 -32.53 6.64 -6.70
N PHE A 16 -32.89 7.80 -7.26
CA PHE A 16 -31.92 8.71 -7.85
C PHE A 16 -30.98 9.34 -6.80
N LEU A 17 -31.49 9.62 -5.60
CA LEU A 17 -30.67 10.18 -4.52
C LEU A 17 -29.60 9.18 -4.00
N MET A 18 -29.86 7.87 -4.07
CA MET A 18 -28.94 6.83 -3.61
C MET A 18 -27.77 6.58 -4.57
N CYS A 19 -27.92 6.88 -5.87
CA CYS A 19 -26.87 6.65 -6.88
C CYS A 19 -25.91 7.82 -7.09
N SER A 20 -26.09 8.93 -6.35
CA SER A 20 -25.34 10.18 -6.58
C SER A 20 -24.15 10.38 -5.65
N PHE A 21 -23.86 9.45 -4.74
CA PHE A 21 -22.67 9.56 -3.90
C PHE A 21 -21.49 8.88 -4.60
N PRO A 22 -20.53 9.65 -5.16
CA PRO A 22 -19.27 9.07 -5.57
C PRO A 22 -18.62 8.50 -4.31
N ALA A 23 -18.57 7.16 -4.21
CA ALA A 23 -17.69 6.49 -3.26
C ALA A 23 -16.26 6.84 -3.67
N SER A 24 -15.75 7.95 -3.15
CA SER A 24 -14.39 8.40 -3.37
C SER A 24 -13.45 7.49 -2.58
N ALA A 25 -13.25 6.27 -3.08
CA ALA A 25 -12.18 5.40 -2.64
C ALA A 25 -10.88 6.07 -3.11
N HIS A 26 -10.32 6.95 -2.29
CA HIS A 26 -8.98 7.48 -2.51
C HIS A 26 -8.03 6.28 -2.51
N ALA A 27 -7.50 5.95 -3.69
CA ALA A 27 -6.42 5.00 -3.81
C ALA A 27 -5.24 5.57 -3.00
N ARG A 28 -4.90 4.89 -1.90
CA ARG A 28 -3.77 5.27 -1.05
C ARG A 28 -2.47 5.10 -1.83
N SER A 29 -1.50 5.98 -1.63
CA SER A 29 -0.18 5.77 -2.21
C SER A 29 0.53 4.60 -1.51
N MET A 30 1.44 3.95 -2.22
CA MET A 30 2.26 2.86 -1.67
C MET A 30 3.07 3.30 -0.43
N GLU A 31 3.54 4.54 -0.45
CA GLU A 31 4.23 5.19 0.67
C GLU A 31 3.31 5.37 1.88
N GLU A 32 2.04 5.70 1.65
CA GLU A 32 1.04 5.82 2.70
C GLU A 32 0.74 4.46 3.36
N GLU A 33 0.63 3.40 2.58
CA GLU A 33 0.43 2.06 3.14
C GLU A 33 1.64 1.60 3.97
N ARG A 34 2.85 1.91 3.49
CA ARG A 34 4.10 1.65 4.20
C ARG A 34 4.15 2.37 5.54
N SER A 35 3.91 3.67 5.54
CA SER A 35 3.91 4.51 6.75
C SER A 35 2.81 4.10 7.72
N MET A 36 1.62 3.72 7.25
CA MET A 36 0.57 3.12 8.09
C MET A 36 1.03 1.81 8.76
N CYS A 37 1.67 0.92 8.00
CA CYS A 37 2.21 -0.32 8.56
C CYS A 37 3.27 -0.05 9.62
N ILE A 38 4.19 0.89 9.37
CA ILE A 38 5.24 1.28 10.33
C ILE A 38 4.59 1.85 11.60
N ALA A 39 3.65 2.80 11.46
CA ALA A 39 2.94 3.42 12.57
C ALA A 39 2.22 2.40 13.46
N LEU A 40 1.47 1.50 12.83
CA LEU A 40 0.71 0.46 13.52
C LEU A 40 1.62 -0.51 14.27
N ASN A 41 2.68 -1.00 13.63
CA ASN A 41 3.58 -1.97 14.25
C ASN A 41 4.44 -1.34 15.35
N ALA A 42 4.89 -0.09 15.17
CA ALA A 42 5.57 0.67 16.22
C ALA A 42 4.67 0.82 17.45
N LEU A 43 3.40 1.19 17.25
CA LEU A 43 2.40 1.27 18.31
C LEU A 43 2.20 -0.07 19.01
N ALA A 44 1.99 -1.14 18.24
CA ALA A 44 1.78 -2.48 18.77
C ALA A 44 2.97 -2.98 19.61
N LYS A 45 4.19 -2.82 19.10
CA LYS A 45 5.43 -3.16 19.81
C LYS A 45 5.65 -2.30 21.05
N SER A 46 5.26 -1.03 21.03
CA SER A 46 5.37 -0.13 22.18
C SER A 46 4.49 -0.53 23.37
N GLN A 47 3.42 -1.30 23.13
CA GLN A 47 2.48 -1.78 24.16
C GLN A 47 2.50 -3.30 24.33
N CYS A 48 3.42 -4.02 23.69
CA CYS A 48 3.48 -5.49 23.68
C CYS A 48 2.15 -6.15 23.25
N LYS A 49 1.43 -5.53 22.30
CA LYS A 49 0.17 -6.03 21.76
C LYS A 49 0.35 -6.44 20.30
N GLU A 50 -0.62 -7.19 19.78
CA GLU A 50 -0.67 -7.50 18.35
C GLU A 50 -1.24 -6.33 17.55
N PRO A 51 -0.76 -6.10 16.31
CA PRO A 51 -1.30 -5.07 15.42
C PRO A 51 -2.81 -5.16 15.20
N VAL A 52 -3.36 -6.37 15.17
CA VAL A 52 -4.81 -6.62 14.97
C VAL A 52 -5.69 -6.06 16.09
N SER A 53 -5.10 -5.77 17.27
CA SER A 53 -5.83 -5.21 18.41
C SER A 53 -6.13 -3.71 18.29
N TYR A 54 -5.67 -3.07 17.22
CA TYR A 54 -5.85 -1.65 16.95
C TYR A 54 -6.77 -1.44 15.74
N SER A 55 -7.72 -0.53 15.89
CA SER A 55 -8.59 -0.10 14.80
C SER A 55 -8.07 1.21 14.22
N TYR A 56 -7.91 1.27 12.90
CA TYR A 56 -7.57 2.50 12.21
C TYR A 56 -8.76 3.46 12.21
N VAL A 57 -8.56 4.68 12.71
CA VAL A 57 -9.61 5.71 12.81
C VAL A 57 -9.50 6.69 11.65
N GLY A 58 -8.28 7.09 11.30
CA GLY A 58 -8.06 8.08 10.27
C GLY A 58 -6.65 8.66 10.30
N LYS A 59 -6.47 9.73 9.53
CA LYS A 59 -5.20 10.43 9.37
C LYS A 59 -5.41 11.91 9.63
N GLN A 60 -4.42 12.55 10.25
CA GLN A 60 -4.39 13.99 10.45
C GLN A 60 -3.16 14.57 9.76
N GLY A 61 -3.38 15.40 8.73
CA GLY A 61 -2.30 15.87 7.87
C GLY A 61 -1.63 14.73 7.09
N ASP A 62 -0.36 14.89 6.74
CA ASP A 62 0.33 13.95 5.85
C ASP A 62 1.02 12.80 6.57
N SER A 63 1.29 12.93 7.86
CA SER A 63 2.19 12.02 8.57
C SER A 63 1.69 11.48 9.91
N VAL A 64 0.49 11.88 10.36
CA VAL A 64 -0.08 11.43 11.65
C VAL A 64 -1.23 10.45 11.42
N TYR A 65 -1.05 9.23 11.88
CA TYR A 65 -2.03 8.15 11.81
C TYR A 65 -2.69 7.96 13.16
N ILE A 66 -4.02 7.81 13.16
CA ILE A 66 -4.82 7.70 14.37
C ILE A 66 -5.35 6.28 14.49
N TYR A 67 -5.03 5.64 15.61
CA TYR A 67 -5.48 4.29 15.95
C TYR A 67 -6.21 4.30 17.29
N ASN A 68 -7.24 3.47 17.40
CA ASN A 68 -7.97 3.26 18.63
C ASN A 68 -7.76 1.83 19.13
N THR A 69 -7.61 1.66 20.45
CA THR A 69 -7.67 0.35 21.10
C THR A 69 -8.16 0.49 22.53
N PHE A 70 -8.68 -0.59 23.10
CA PHE A 70 -8.97 -0.67 24.52
C PHE A 70 -7.65 -0.73 25.32
N TYR A 71 -7.37 0.29 26.13
CA TYR A 71 -6.13 0.38 26.90
C TYR A 71 -6.38 0.84 28.34
N GLY A 72 -5.99 -0.01 29.30
CA GLY A 72 -6.34 0.15 30.71
C GLY A 72 -7.79 -0.22 30.95
N SER A 73 -8.66 0.77 31.11
CA SER A 73 -10.08 0.60 31.46
C SER A 73 -11.06 1.25 30.47
N LYS A 74 -10.57 1.82 29.38
CA LYS A 74 -11.39 2.52 28.37
C LYS A 74 -10.71 2.49 27.01
N ASP A 75 -11.48 2.81 25.98
CA ASP A 75 -10.94 3.06 24.65
C ASP A 75 -10.06 4.31 24.65
N LYS A 76 -8.90 4.20 24.01
CA LYS A 76 -7.95 5.28 23.86
C LYS A 76 -7.52 5.42 22.42
N ASP A 77 -7.43 6.67 21.99
CA ASP A 77 -6.83 7.03 20.72
C ASP A 77 -5.35 7.31 20.90
N PHE A 78 -4.59 6.81 19.94
CA PHE A 78 -3.16 7.01 19.79
C PHE A 78 -2.88 7.71 18.48
N PHE A 79 -2.06 8.76 18.56
CA PHE A 79 -1.58 9.55 17.44
C PHE A 79 -0.15 9.13 17.16
N CYS A 80 0.07 8.54 15.99
CA CYS A 80 1.37 8.05 15.55
C CYS A 80 1.88 8.95 14.43
N LYS A 81 2.83 9.82 14.72
CA LYS A 81 3.53 10.63 13.71
C LYS A 81 4.71 9.84 13.17
N VAL A 82 4.72 9.59 11.86
CA VAL A 82 5.85 8.94 11.16
C VAL A 82 6.68 10.02 10.46
N GLY A 83 7.98 10.07 10.69
CA GLY A 83 8.88 11.00 10.02
C GLY A 83 10.31 10.89 10.51
N ASP A 84 11.27 11.34 9.71
CA ASP A 84 12.69 11.47 10.10
C ASP A 84 13.32 10.16 10.64
N GLY A 85 12.84 8.99 10.21
CA GLY A 85 13.33 7.68 10.68
C GLY A 85 12.82 7.29 12.08
N GLU A 86 11.83 7.99 12.61
CA GLU A 86 11.18 7.63 13.86
C GLU A 86 9.63 7.72 13.80
N VAL A 87 9.00 6.99 14.71
CA VAL A 87 7.56 7.08 14.96
C VAL A 87 7.35 7.63 16.36
N THR A 88 6.85 8.85 16.45
CA THR A 88 6.40 9.43 17.72
C THR A 88 4.97 9.01 17.99
N ILE A 89 4.74 8.35 19.13
CA ILE A 89 3.45 7.82 19.54
C ILE A 89 2.98 8.56 20.78
N ILE A 90 1.79 9.19 20.70
CA ILE A 90 1.20 9.96 21.81
C ILE A 90 -0.25 9.52 22.01
N SER A 91 -0.66 9.22 23.24
CA SER A 91 -2.08 9.01 23.55
C SER A 91 -2.84 10.34 23.62
N ARG A 92 -4.16 10.31 23.42
CA ARG A 92 -5.03 11.51 23.52
C ARG A 92 -4.87 12.28 24.84
N ASP A 93 -4.70 11.58 25.95
CA ASP A 93 -4.47 12.15 27.28
C ASP A 93 -3.00 12.51 27.57
N ARG A 94 -2.10 12.26 26.62
CA ARG A 94 -0.63 12.50 26.68
C ARG A 94 0.09 11.74 27.80
N LEU A 95 -0.57 10.76 28.43
CA LEU A 95 0.03 9.93 29.48
C LEU A 95 0.96 8.85 28.89
N PHE A 96 0.73 8.45 27.64
CA PHE A 96 1.60 7.55 26.91
C PHE A 96 2.36 8.33 25.85
N HIS A 97 3.69 8.29 25.93
CA HIS A 97 4.58 8.89 24.94
C HIS A 97 5.78 7.97 24.70
N ARG A 98 6.00 7.59 23.43
CA ARG A 98 7.13 6.76 23.01
C ARG A 98 7.63 7.23 21.64
N SER A 99 8.94 7.19 21.43
CA SER A 99 9.52 7.25 20.09
C SER A 99 10.09 5.89 19.72
N VAL A 100 9.86 5.45 18.50
CA VAL A 100 10.30 4.16 17.95
C VAL A 100 11.07 4.42 16.66
N VAL A 101 12.34 4.08 16.65
CA VAL A 101 13.19 4.24 15.45
C VAL A 101 12.86 3.16 14.43
N TYR A 102 12.86 3.53 13.15
CA TYR A 102 12.74 2.62 12.02
C TYR A 102 13.75 2.98 10.93
N SER A 103 14.13 2.00 10.12
CA SER A 103 14.97 2.20 8.94
C SER A 103 14.23 1.76 7.68
N ILE A 104 14.68 2.24 6.52
CA ILE A 104 14.25 1.72 5.23
C ILE A 104 15.37 0.85 4.68
N ASP A 105 15.05 -0.40 4.37
CA ASP A 105 15.95 -1.39 3.77
C ASP A 105 16.16 -1.11 2.27
N GLU A 106 17.16 -1.76 1.65
CA GLU A 106 17.46 -1.66 0.20
C GLU A 106 16.26 -2.02 -0.69
N ASN A 107 15.34 -2.84 -0.16
CA ASN A 107 14.12 -3.26 -0.83
C ASN A 107 12.94 -2.31 -0.59
N ASP A 108 13.18 -1.07 -0.14
CA ASP A 108 12.17 -0.08 0.21
C ASP A 108 11.18 -0.53 1.30
N CYS A 109 11.55 -1.51 2.11
CA CYS A 109 10.71 -1.97 3.22
C CYS A 109 11.05 -1.21 4.51
N GLY A 110 10.04 -0.82 5.26
CA GLY A 110 10.24 -0.28 6.61
C GLY A 110 10.62 -1.38 7.59
N VAL A 111 11.73 -1.24 8.29
CA VAL A 111 12.25 -2.19 9.28
C VAL A 111 12.19 -1.56 10.67
N ILE A 112 11.58 -2.25 11.62
CA ILE A 112 11.48 -1.84 13.02
C ILE A 112 12.17 -2.86 13.90
N GLU A 113 13.31 -2.46 14.46
CA GLU A 113 14.11 -3.24 15.42
C GLU A 113 13.86 -2.80 16.86
N TYR A 114 12.61 -2.45 17.17
CA TYR A 114 12.22 -2.00 18.50
C TYR A 114 11.47 -3.09 19.27
N SER A 115 11.89 -3.31 20.51
CA SER A 115 11.14 -4.10 21.48
C SER A 115 11.20 -3.41 22.84
N ALA A 116 10.05 -3.18 23.46
CA ALA A 116 10.04 -2.68 24.84
C ALA A 116 10.58 -3.77 25.77
N ALA A 117 11.31 -3.39 26.83
CA ALA A 117 11.92 -4.34 27.76
C ALA A 117 10.93 -5.30 28.42
N SER A 118 9.66 -4.89 28.53
CA SER A 118 8.56 -5.69 29.08
C SER A 118 7.98 -6.69 28.08
N CYS A 119 8.31 -6.61 26.79
CA CYS A 119 7.76 -7.50 25.77
C CYS A 119 8.56 -8.80 25.70
N THR A 120 7.84 -9.93 25.63
CA THR A 120 8.43 -11.24 25.35
C THR A 120 8.83 -11.39 23.88
N ASP A 121 8.08 -10.77 22.97
CA ASP A 121 8.32 -10.86 21.53
C ASP A 121 9.28 -9.77 21.02
N LYS A 122 10.52 -10.19 20.73
CA LYS A 122 11.61 -9.35 20.19
C LYS A 122 11.80 -9.48 18.67
N ARG A 123 10.84 -10.06 17.94
CA ARG A 123 10.93 -10.20 16.49
C ARG A 123 11.01 -8.83 15.81
N VAL A 124 11.89 -8.73 14.82
CA VAL A 124 11.99 -7.59 13.90
C VAL A 124 10.74 -7.55 13.03
N VAL A 125 10.19 -6.36 12.83
CA VAL A 125 9.03 -6.17 11.95
C VAL A 125 9.49 -5.58 10.62
N LYS A 126 8.98 -6.15 9.52
CA LYS A 126 9.25 -5.66 8.16
C LYS A 126 7.93 -5.32 7.46
N CYS A 127 7.79 -4.07 7.05
CA CYS A 127 6.67 -3.53 6.30
C CYS A 127 7.06 -3.39 4.83
N CYS A 128 6.82 -4.45 4.05
CA CYS A 128 7.06 -4.48 2.61
C CYS A 128 5.73 -4.36 1.85
N PHE A 129 5.74 -3.63 0.74
CA PHE A 129 4.60 -3.55 -0.16
C PHE A 129 5.06 -3.87 -1.58
N ALA A 130 4.26 -4.66 -2.30
CA ALA A 130 4.58 -5.04 -3.67
C ALA A 130 4.53 -3.80 -4.57
N LYS A 131 5.64 -3.47 -5.24
CA LYS A 131 5.72 -2.33 -6.17
C LYS A 131 4.53 -2.34 -7.14
N SER A 132 3.95 -1.17 -7.39
CA SER A 132 2.83 -1.06 -8.34
C SER A 132 3.28 -1.44 -9.76
N GLU A 133 2.39 -1.91 -10.63
CA GLU A 133 2.74 -2.25 -12.03
C GLU A 133 3.41 -1.09 -12.79
N LYS A 134 3.09 0.16 -12.41
CA LYS A 134 3.70 1.36 -13.00
C LYS A 134 5.14 1.56 -12.54
N GLU A 135 5.43 1.35 -11.26
CA GLU A 135 6.79 1.39 -10.72
C GLU A 135 7.63 0.24 -11.26
N ILE A 136 7.06 -0.97 -11.40
CA ILE A 136 7.75 -2.11 -12.01
C ILE A 136 8.13 -1.82 -13.47
N LYS A 137 7.26 -1.14 -14.23
CA LYS A 137 7.58 -0.73 -15.61
C LYS A 137 8.65 0.35 -15.65
N ALA A 138 8.57 1.35 -14.78
CA ALA A 138 9.57 2.40 -14.69
C ALA A 138 10.95 1.84 -14.32
N ASP A 139 11.03 0.93 -13.35
CA ASP A 139 12.28 0.25 -12.97
C ASP A 139 12.85 -0.56 -14.13
N LYS A 140 12.01 -1.31 -14.85
CA LYS A 140 12.42 -2.05 -16.05
C LYS A 140 12.91 -1.15 -17.19
N GLU A 141 12.32 0.02 -17.34
CA GLU A 141 12.77 1.01 -18.33
C GLU A 141 14.13 1.59 -17.92
N VAL A 142 14.32 1.93 -16.64
CA VAL A 142 15.62 2.38 -16.11
C VAL A 142 16.69 1.30 -16.33
N ASP A 143 16.42 0.06 -15.93
CA ASP A 143 17.34 -1.07 -16.12
C ASP A 143 17.69 -1.28 -17.60
N PHE A 144 16.70 -1.11 -18.49
CA PHE A 144 16.91 -1.21 -19.94
C PHE A 144 17.90 -0.15 -20.45
N TRP A 145 17.78 1.10 -20.01
CA TRP A 145 18.69 2.19 -20.43
C TRP A 145 20.09 2.06 -19.83
N HIS A 146 20.25 1.33 -18.73
CA HIS A 146 21.55 1.06 -18.09
C HIS A 146 22.26 -0.16 -18.68
N LYS A 147 21.60 -0.94 -19.55
CA LYS A 147 22.28 -2.04 -20.26
C LYS A 147 23.39 -1.50 -21.16
N PRO A 148 24.57 -2.14 -21.19
CA PRO A 148 25.63 -1.75 -22.10
C PRO A 148 25.17 -1.92 -23.56
N ILE A 149 25.45 -0.92 -24.41
CA ILE A 149 25.04 -0.85 -25.82
C ILE A 149 25.29 -2.15 -26.63
N PRO A 150 26.41 -2.88 -26.43
CA PRO A 150 26.64 -4.16 -27.10
C PRO A 150 25.57 -5.23 -26.84
N GLU A 151 24.97 -5.28 -25.65
CA GLU A 151 23.92 -6.26 -25.32
C GLU A 151 22.57 -5.91 -25.96
N LEU A 152 22.21 -4.62 -25.98
CA LEU A 152 20.98 -4.14 -26.64
C LEU A 152 20.99 -4.48 -28.15
N LEU A 153 22.14 -4.30 -28.80
CA LEU A 153 22.30 -4.63 -30.22
C LEU A 153 22.24 -6.13 -30.50
N GLN A 154 22.74 -6.97 -29.60
CA GLN A 154 22.68 -8.43 -29.75
C GLN A 154 21.25 -8.97 -29.57
N GLU A 155 20.48 -8.42 -28.63
CA GLU A 155 19.06 -8.76 -28.45
C GLU A 155 18.24 -8.42 -29.70
N ASP A 156 18.48 -7.24 -30.31
CA ASP A 156 17.80 -6.83 -31.54
C ASP A 156 18.21 -7.68 -32.75
N GLN A 157 19.49 -8.02 -32.88
CA GLN A 157 19.96 -8.92 -33.94
C GLN A 157 19.33 -10.32 -33.81
N LYS A 158 19.26 -10.85 -32.59
CA LYS A 158 18.66 -12.16 -32.33
C LYS A 158 17.16 -12.17 -32.64
N LYS A 159 16.41 -11.13 -32.22
CA LYS A 159 15.00 -10.97 -32.58
C LYS A 159 14.79 -10.83 -34.09
N ALA A 160 15.67 -10.12 -34.79
CA ALA A 160 15.60 -10.00 -36.24
C ALA A 160 15.80 -11.37 -36.93
N LEU A 161 16.77 -12.15 -36.47
CA LEU A 161 17.04 -13.52 -36.95
C LEU A 161 15.86 -14.47 -36.69
N GLU A 162 15.28 -14.46 -35.48
CA GLU A 162 14.11 -15.27 -35.13
C GLU A 162 12.88 -14.90 -35.97
N ASN A 163 12.65 -13.60 -36.22
CA ASN A 163 11.57 -13.14 -37.09
C ASN A 163 11.77 -13.58 -38.55
N LEU A 164 13.02 -13.59 -39.04
CA LEU A 164 13.33 -14.09 -40.38
C LEU A 164 13.10 -15.60 -40.47
N GLN A 165 13.52 -16.37 -39.46
CA GLN A 165 13.28 -17.83 -39.39
C GLN A 165 11.78 -18.16 -39.31
N ASN A 166 11.01 -17.44 -38.50
CA ASN A 166 9.56 -17.66 -38.40
C ASN A 166 8.82 -17.31 -39.70
N ARG A 167 9.30 -16.31 -40.45
CA ARG A 167 8.75 -15.96 -41.77
C ARG A 167 9.11 -17.00 -42.83
N THR A 168 10.32 -17.53 -42.85
CA THR A 168 10.72 -18.58 -43.81
C THR A 168 10.00 -19.89 -43.53
N VAL A 169 9.82 -20.29 -42.26
CA VAL A 169 9.05 -21.49 -41.89
C VAL A 169 7.58 -21.38 -42.30
N LYS A 170 6.93 -20.22 -42.07
CA LYS A 170 5.55 -19.96 -42.54
C LYS A 170 5.44 -19.90 -44.06
N SER A 171 6.48 -19.46 -44.77
CA SER A 171 6.48 -19.40 -46.24
C SER A 171 6.71 -20.77 -46.89
N SER A 172 7.31 -21.72 -46.18
CA SER A 172 7.47 -23.11 -46.63
C SER A 172 6.23 -23.99 -46.42
N GLU A 173 5.23 -23.54 -45.66
CA GLU A 173 3.91 -24.20 -45.57
C GLU A 173 3.04 -23.82 -46.78
N THR A 174 3.39 -24.30 -47.97
CA THR A 174 2.52 -24.19 -49.16
C THR A 174 1.98 -25.57 -49.56
N LYS A 175 0.69 -25.77 -49.21
CA LYS A 175 -0.37 -26.60 -49.82
C LYS A 175 -0.14 -28.12 -49.97
N PRO A 176 -0.86 -28.97 -49.21
CA PRO A 176 -1.06 -30.37 -49.58
C PRO A 176 -1.95 -30.47 -50.83
N GLU A 177 -1.54 -31.29 -51.80
CA GLU A 177 -2.35 -31.74 -52.95
C GLU A 177 -3.50 -32.67 -52.53
#